data_AF-A0A0G0LFR4-F1
#
_entry.id   AF-A0A0G0LFR4-F1
#
_cell.length_a   1.000
_cell.length_b   1.000
_cell.length_c   1.000
_cell.angle_alpha   90.00
_cell.angle_beta   90.00
_cell.angle_gamma   90.00
#
_symmetry.space_group_name_H-M   'P 1'
#
loop_
_entity.id
_entity.type
_entity.pdbx_description
1 polymer ?
#
loop_
_entity_poly.entity_id
_entity_poly.type
_entity_poly.pdbx_seq_one_letter_code
_entity_poly.pdbx_strand_id
1 'polypeptide(L)'
;MLKRIFTVAFLLLLPAHILADSSGLNLNKEKINPGSSLYAIKRLAEKIHEKTIFSQEQRVAFHNRLLTKRVSELNYLVENKKITPIEQASYRLSAQAGVFTDELVKLNKKEENEKTLQWFTLYGNKLGQLRDNFPANSSNWLLLQQNIDTLNILAEKII
;
A
#
# COMPACT_ATOMS: atom_id res chain seq x y z
N MET A 1 -65.12 -7.03 19.99
CA MET A 1 -64.08 -6.84 21.02
C MET A 1 -62.92 -7.78 20.75
N LEU A 2 -61.86 -7.29 20.10
CA LEU A 2 -60.49 -7.83 20.15
C LEU A 2 -59.61 -6.82 19.36
N LYS A 3 -59.09 -5.81 20.05
CA LYS A 3 -57.64 -5.63 20.26
C LYS A 3 -56.88 -5.70 18.92
N ARG A 4 -56.64 -4.57 18.24
CA ARG A 4 -55.42 -3.75 18.44
C ARG A 4 -54.29 -4.61 19.00
N ILE A 5 -53.41 -5.08 18.12
CA ILE A 5 -51.97 -5.34 18.27
C ILE A 5 -51.61 -6.08 16.99
N PHE A 6 -50.97 -5.39 16.05
CA PHE A 6 -49.89 -5.93 15.19
C PHE A 6 -49.36 -4.77 14.33
N THR A 7 -49.08 -3.66 15.02
CA THR A 7 -48.10 -2.68 14.57
C THR A 7 -46.78 -3.14 15.21
N VAL A 8 -45.70 -3.15 14.43
CA VAL A 8 -44.31 -3.34 14.89
C VAL A 8 -43.89 -4.78 15.21
N ALA A 9 -43.59 -5.60 14.19
CA ALA A 9 -42.65 -6.72 14.33
C ALA A 9 -42.17 -7.35 12.99
N PHE A 10 -42.24 -6.66 11.85
CA PHE A 10 -41.72 -7.21 10.57
C PHE A 10 -40.60 -6.35 9.95
N LEU A 11 -39.84 -5.65 10.79
CA LEU A 11 -38.72 -4.78 10.38
C LEU A 11 -37.38 -5.16 11.04
N LEU A 12 -37.29 -6.37 11.61
CA LEU A 12 -36.10 -6.85 12.33
C LEU A 12 -35.44 -8.11 11.73
N LEU A 13 -35.77 -8.46 10.49
CA LEU A 13 -35.14 -9.60 9.78
C LEU A 13 -34.46 -9.19 8.46
N LEU A 14 -34.06 -7.93 8.35
CA LEU A 14 -32.94 -7.61 7.46
C LEU A 14 -31.69 -7.86 8.30
N PRO A 15 -30.90 -8.93 8.05
CA PRO A 15 -29.50 -8.83 8.40
C PRO A 15 -29.00 -7.63 7.61
N ALA A 16 -28.81 -6.51 8.31
CA ALA A 16 -27.92 -5.48 7.87
C ALA A 16 -26.54 -6.15 7.85
N HIS A 17 -26.28 -6.88 6.77
CA HIS A 17 -24.95 -6.98 6.23
C HIS A 17 -24.60 -5.55 5.84
N ILE A 18 -24.22 -4.77 6.86
CA ILE A 18 -23.22 -3.75 6.72
C ILE A 18 -22.03 -4.55 6.21
N LEU A 19 -21.99 -4.73 4.89
CA LEU A 19 -20.74 -4.93 4.20
C LEU A 19 -19.96 -3.71 4.65
N ALA A 20 -19.09 -3.90 5.64
CA ALA A 20 -17.96 -3.03 5.80
C ALA A 20 -17.39 -2.96 4.39
N ASP A 21 -17.59 -1.83 3.73
CA ASP A 21 -16.84 -1.51 2.54
C ASP A 21 -15.41 -1.49 3.05
N SER A 22 -14.74 -2.64 2.93
CA SER A 22 -13.32 -2.69 3.14
C SER A 22 -12.84 -1.69 2.13
N SER A 23 -12.44 -0.52 2.60
CA SER A 23 -11.69 0.51 1.90
C SER A 23 -10.35 -0.12 1.51
N GLY A 24 -10.46 -1.16 0.69
CA GLY A 24 -9.44 -2.05 0.25
C GLY A 24 -8.72 -1.25 -0.79
N LEU A 25 -7.51 -0.85 -0.43
CA LEU A 25 -6.54 -0.33 -1.36
C LEU A 25 -6.54 -1.22 -2.62
N ASN A 26 -7.15 -0.73 -3.70
CA ASN A 26 -7.21 -1.47 -4.95
C ASN A 26 -5.86 -1.34 -5.65
N LEU A 27 -4.97 -2.29 -5.34
CA LEU A 27 -3.68 -2.38 -5.98
C LEU A 27 -3.86 -2.98 -7.37
N ASN A 28 -3.60 -2.16 -8.40
CA ASN A 28 -3.53 -2.64 -9.76
C ASN A 28 -2.51 -3.78 -9.85
N LYS A 29 -2.91 -4.91 -10.47
CA LYS A 29 -2.01 -6.02 -10.73
C LYS A 29 -0.93 -5.59 -11.72
N GLU A 30 0.33 -5.67 -11.31
CA GLU A 30 1.46 -5.36 -12.16
C GLU A 30 1.68 -6.47 -13.20
N LYS A 31 1.93 -6.09 -14.47
CA LYS A 31 2.19 -7.06 -15.55
C LYS A 31 3.55 -7.75 -15.42
N ILE A 32 4.54 -7.03 -14.92
CA ILE A 32 5.92 -7.51 -14.73
C ILE A 32 6.27 -7.38 -13.25
N ASN A 33 6.48 -8.53 -12.59
CA ASN A 33 6.71 -8.65 -11.15
C ASN A 33 8.12 -9.17 -10.84
N PRO A 34 8.61 -8.98 -9.60
CA PRO A 34 9.88 -9.57 -9.17
C PRO A 34 9.91 -11.08 -9.39
N GLY A 35 11.06 -11.60 -9.80
CA GLY A 35 11.23 -13.01 -10.19
C GLY A 35 10.94 -13.30 -11.67
N SER A 36 10.42 -12.34 -12.44
CA SER A 36 10.37 -12.41 -13.91
C SER A 36 11.72 -12.01 -14.53
N SER A 37 12.10 -12.64 -15.64
CA SER A 37 13.29 -12.27 -16.44
C SER A 37 13.22 -10.82 -16.97
N LEU A 38 12.02 -10.32 -17.25
CA LEU A 38 11.79 -8.95 -17.74
C LEU A 38 11.80 -7.89 -16.62
N TYR A 39 11.90 -8.30 -15.35
CA TYR A 39 11.85 -7.37 -14.23
C TYR A 39 13.03 -6.40 -14.22
N ALA A 40 14.23 -6.85 -14.60
CA ALA A 40 15.40 -5.99 -14.71
C ALA A 40 15.18 -4.88 -15.76
N ILE A 41 14.55 -5.21 -16.89
CA ILE A 41 14.23 -4.26 -17.97
C ILE A 41 13.19 -3.25 -17.48
N LYS A 42 12.13 -3.69 -16.79
CA LYS A 42 11.15 -2.80 -16.13
C LYS A 42 11.86 -1.78 -15.23
N ARG A 43 12.75 -2.25 -14.35
CA ARG A 43 13.50 -1.39 -13.41
C ARG A 43 14.41 -0.40 -14.12
N LEU A 44 15.05 -0.79 -15.22
CA LEU A 44 15.86 0.11 -16.02
C LEU A 44 15.01 1.21 -16.64
N ALA A 45 13.87 0.85 -17.23
CA ALA A 45 12.93 1.81 -17.81
C ALA A 45 12.42 2.82 -16.77
N GLU A 46 12.11 2.37 -15.54
CA GLU A 46 11.71 3.25 -14.44
C GLU A 46 12.81 4.28 -14.09
N LYS A 47 14.06 3.85 -13.99
CA LYS A 47 15.21 4.74 -13.71
C LYS A 47 15.46 5.73 -14.84
N ILE A 48 15.28 5.32 -16.10
CA ILE A 48 15.41 6.23 -17.25
C ILE A 48 14.30 7.27 -17.20
N HIS A 49 13.05 6.86 -16.96
CA HIS A 49 11.93 7.78 -16.87
C HIS A 49 12.09 8.80 -15.74
N GLU A 50 12.61 8.38 -14.58
CA GLU A 50 12.92 9.28 -13.48
C GLU A 50 13.85 10.43 -13.89
N LYS A 51 14.86 10.16 -14.73
CA LYS A 51 15.80 11.18 -15.25
C LYS A 51 15.16 12.17 -16.22
N THR A 52 14.01 11.83 -16.81
CA THR A 52 13.29 12.70 -17.76
C THR A 52 12.30 13.65 -17.08
N ILE A 53 12.08 13.49 -15.77
CA ILE A 53 11.15 14.32 -15.01
C ILE A 53 11.91 15.53 -14.46
N PHE A 54 11.39 16.73 -14.70
CA PHE A 54 12.03 17.97 -14.28
C PHE A 54 11.29 18.71 -13.16
N SER A 55 9.96 18.74 -13.19
CA SER A 55 9.17 19.46 -12.20
C SER A 55 9.00 18.67 -10.89
N GLN A 56 8.96 19.39 -9.77
CA GLN A 56 8.84 18.78 -8.44
C GLN A 56 7.52 18.03 -8.27
N GLU A 57 6.42 18.59 -8.76
CA GLU A 57 5.10 17.95 -8.75
C GLU A 57 5.11 16.62 -9.52
N GLN A 58 5.75 16.59 -10.69
CA GLN A 58 5.86 15.34 -11.45
C GLN A 58 6.78 14.33 -10.75
N ARG A 59 7.83 14.77 -10.05
CA ARG A 59 8.68 13.86 -9.23
C ARG A 59 7.87 13.23 -8.12
N VAL A 60 7.15 14.03 -7.34
CA VAL A 60 6.26 13.55 -6.28
C VAL A 60 5.23 12.56 -6.83
N ALA A 61 4.55 12.92 -7.93
CA ALA A 61 3.57 12.05 -8.56
C ALA A 61 4.19 10.74 -9.10
N PHE A 62 5.41 10.80 -9.66
CA PHE A 62 6.13 9.61 -10.12
C PHE A 62 6.52 8.69 -8.98
N HIS A 63 7.11 9.23 -7.91
CA HIS A 63 7.53 8.44 -6.76
C HIS A 63 6.34 7.88 -5.96
N ASN A 64 5.22 8.61 -5.90
CA ASN A 64 3.97 8.07 -5.36
C ASN A 64 3.52 6.83 -6.16
N ARG A 65 3.41 6.95 -7.49
CA ARG A 65 3.07 5.81 -8.37
C ARG A 65 4.05 4.65 -8.20
N LEU A 66 5.35 4.96 -8.07
CA LEU A 66 6.39 3.93 -7.94
C LEU A 66 6.30 3.21 -6.59
N LEU A 67 5.95 3.91 -5.51
CA LEU A 67 5.68 3.34 -4.20
C LEU A 67 4.45 2.43 -4.24
N THR A 68 3.33 2.87 -4.82
CA THR A 68 2.14 2.03 -5.01
C THR A 68 2.49 0.74 -5.75
N LYS A 69 3.32 0.83 -6.80
CA LYS A 69 3.82 -0.35 -7.52
C LYS A 69 4.63 -1.28 -6.63
N ARG A 70 5.48 -0.76 -5.73
CA ARG A 70 6.25 -1.62 -4.80
C ARG A 70 5.33 -2.39 -3.85
N VAL A 71 4.27 -1.75 -3.35
CA VAL A 71 3.25 -2.42 -2.52
C VAL A 71 2.54 -3.51 -3.33
N SER A 72 2.17 -3.24 -4.58
CA SER A 72 1.55 -4.23 -5.49
C SER A 72 2.48 -5.41 -5.79
N GLU A 73 3.78 -5.15 -6.02
CA GLU A 73 4.78 -6.19 -6.23
C GLU A 73 4.89 -7.12 -5.00
N LEU A 74 4.91 -6.57 -3.79
CA LEU A 74 4.88 -7.38 -2.56
C LEU A 74 3.58 -8.18 -2.42
N ASN A 75 2.43 -7.56 -2.67
CA ASN A 75 1.14 -8.25 -2.67
C ASN A 75 1.16 -9.46 -3.61
N TYR A 76 1.63 -9.27 -4.85
CA TYR A 76 1.79 -10.34 -5.81
C TYR A 76 2.69 -11.47 -5.30
N LEU A 77 3.85 -11.15 -4.70
CA LEU A 77 4.78 -12.16 -4.21
C LEU A 77 4.17 -13.01 -3.09
N VAL A 78 3.47 -12.36 -2.14
CA VAL A 78 2.82 -13.05 -1.01
C VAL A 78 1.66 -13.91 -1.51
N GLU A 79 0.75 -13.36 -2.33
CA GLU A 79 -0.40 -14.11 -2.89
C GLU A 79 0.05 -15.33 -3.71
N ASN A 80 1.16 -15.22 -4.42
CA ASN A 80 1.70 -16.30 -5.27
C ASN A 80 2.75 -17.16 -4.57
N LYS A 81 2.93 -17.01 -3.25
CA LYS A 81 3.90 -17.75 -2.41
C LYS A 81 5.33 -17.72 -2.97
N LYS A 82 5.70 -16.62 -3.64
CA LYS A 82 7.04 -16.40 -4.20
C LYS A 82 7.93 -15.78 -3.13
N ILE A 83 8.52 -16.64 -2.29
CA ILE A 83 9.24 -16.19 -1.08
C ILE A 83 10.59 -15.57 -1.39
N THR A 84 11.39 -16.18 -2.27
CA THR A 84 12.77 -15.75 -2.56
C THR A 84 12.91 -14.26 -2.91
N PRO A 85 12.01 -13.64 -3.71
CA PRO A 85 12.14 -12.22 -4.06
C PRO A 85 11.61 -11.24 -3.00
N ILE A 86 11.00 -11.70 -1.90
CA ILE A 86 10.34 -10.83 -0.91
C ILE A 86 11.34 -9.88 -0.27
N GLU A 87 12.48 -10.37 0.20
CA GLU A 87 13.50 -9.54 0.86
C GLU A 87 13.89 -8.33 0.00
N GLN A 88 14.27 -8.56 -1.25
CA GLN A 88 14.64 -7.47 -2.14
C GLN A 88 13.46 -6.55 -2.47
N ALA A 89 12.24 -7.08 -2.53
CA ALA A 89 11.04 -6.27 -2.76
C ALA A 89 10.73 -5.37 -1.54
N SER A 90 10.91 -5.88 -0.32
CA SER A 90 10.79 -5.13 0.92
C SER A 90 11.82 -4.01 1.01
N TYR A 91 13.10 -4.27 0.73
CA TYR A 91 14.11 -3.21 0.71
C TYR A 91 13.80 -2.13 -0.32
N ARG A 92 13.31 -2.52 -1.50
CA ARG A 92 12.90 -1.57 -2.54
C ARG A 92 11.70 -0.72 -2.11
N LEU A 93 10.74 -1.29 -1.39
CA LEU A 93 9.61 -0.51 -0.86
C LEU A 93 10.09 0.55 0.12
N SER A 94 10.86 0.16 1.16
CA SER A 94 11.36 1.10 2.17
C SER A 94 12.20 2.22 1.54
N ALA A 95 13.12 1.87 0.63
CA ALA A 95 13.92 2.86 -0.09
C ALA A 95 13.04 3.81 -0.92
N GLN A 96 12.03 3.27 -1.62
CA GLN A 96 11.14 4.08 -2.44
C GLN A 96 10.25 5.01 -1.60
N ALA A 97 9.82 4.57 -0.42
CA ALA A 97 9.07 5.40 0.52
C ALA A 97 9.92 6.57 1.02
N GLY A 98 11.19 6.33 1.34
CA GLY A 98 12.13 7.39 1.72
C GLY A 98 12.30 8.44 0.62
N VAL A 99 12.60 8.01 -0.61
CA VAL A 99 12.74 8.92 -1.76
C VAL A 99 11.45 9.72 -2.01
N PHE A 100 10.29 9.06 -1.98
CA PHE A 100 9.01 9.75 -2.15
C PHE A 100 8.80 10.82 -1.07
N THR A 101 9.10 10.49 0.18
CA THR A 101 8.99 11.41 1.32
C THR A 101 9.91 12.62 1.14
N ASP A 102 11.15 12.42 0.71
CA ASP A 102 12.09 13.51 0.47
C ASP A 102 11.63 14.44 -0.66
N GLU A 103 11.09 13.89 -1.75
CA GLU A 103 10.52 14.69 -2.83
C GLU A 103 9.24 15.43 -2.39
N LEU A 104 8.44 14.84 -1.51
CA LEU A 104 7.25 15.48 -0.95
C LEU A 104 7.60 16.66 -0.04
N VAL A 105 8.60 16.49 0.84
CA VAL A 105 9.10 17.57 1.70
C VAL A 105 9.66 18.73 0.87
N LYS A 106 10.37 18.44 -0.22
CA LYS A 106 10.85 19.47 -1.17
C LYS A 106 9.71 20.23 -1.85
N LEU A 107 8.60 19.56 -2.14
CA LEU A 107 7.42 20.20 -2.75
C LEU A 107 6.75 21.20 -1.79
N ASN A 108 6.85 20.96 -0.48
CA ASN A 108 6.37 21.86 0.59
C ASN A 108 4.90 22.30 0.42
N LYS A 109 4.01 21.35 0.09
CA LYS A 109 2.57 21.57 -0.03
C LYS A 109 1.81 20.75 1.01
N LYS A 110 1.23 21.43 2.01
CA LYS A 110 0.51 20.80 3.13
C LYS A 110 -0.58 19.82 2.68
N GLU A 111 -1.34 20.17 1.64
CA GLU A 111 -2.40 19.30 1.09
C GLU A 111 -1.85 17.95 0.61
N GLU A 112 -0.65 17.95 -0.01
CA GLU A 112 0.00 16.72 -0.48
C GLU A 112 0.55 15.88 0.67
N ASN A 113 0.96 16.50 1.78
CA ASN A 113 1.33 15.80 3.01
C ASN A 113 0.12 15.08 3.61
N GLU A 114 -1.01 15.77 3.76
CA GLU A 114 -2.25 15.19 4.30
C GLU A 114 -2.75 14.01 3.46
N LYS A 115 -2.76 14.15 2.13
CA LYS A 115 -3.06 13.03 1.22
C LYS A 115 -2.09 11.87 1.40
N THR A 116 -0.80 12.16 1.56
CA THR A 116 0.22 11.13 1.71
C THR A 116 0.07 10.36 3.02
N LEU A 117 -0.26 11.02 4.13
CA LEU A 117 -0.51 10.36 5.42
C LEU A 117 -1.66 9.34 5.32
N GLN A 118 -2.72 9.67 4.57
CA GLN A 118 -3.80 8.73 4.28
C GLN A 118 -3.29 7.52 3.50
N TRP A 119 -2.47 7.73 2.45
CA TRP A 119 -1.88 6.64 1.68
C TRP A 119 -0.93 5.77 2.49
N PHE A 120 -0.09 6.34 3.35
CA PHE A 120 0.82 5.57 4.21
C PHE A 120 0.03 4.69 5.18
N THR A 121 -1.08 5.20 5.73
CA THR A 121 -1.98 4.40 6.56
C THR A 121 -2.57 3.22 5.78
N LEU A 122 -3.06 3.46 4.56
CA LEU A 122 -3.60 2.39 3.69
C LEU A 122 -2.53 1.35 3.31
N TYR A 123 -1.31 1.81 2.99
CA TYR A 123 -0.18 0.91 2.70
C TYR A 123 0.23 0.11 3.93
N GLY A 124 0.30 0.72 5.11
CA GLY A 124 0.59 0.05 6.38
C GLY A 124 -0.43 -1.05 6.69
N ASN A 125 -1.73 -0.75 6.56
CA ASN A 125 -2.80 -1.73 6.73
C ASN A 125 -2.66 -2.90 5.75
N LYS A 126 -2.39 -2.62 4.47
CA LYS A 126 -2.20 -3.66 3.46
C LYS A 126 -0.97 -4.51 3.76
N LEU A 127 0.15 -3.91 4.14
CA LEU A 127 1.36 -4.63 4.53
C LEU A 127 1.13 -5.49 5.77
N GLY A 128 0.31 -5.04 6.73
CA GLY A 128 -0.12 -5.84 7.87
C GLY A 128 -0.87 -7.10 7.45
N GLN A 129 -1.83 -6.97 6.53
CA GLN A 129 -2.54 -8.13 5.96
C GLN A 129 -1.58 -9.10 5.25
N LEU A 130 -0.58 -8.59 4.54
CA LEU A 130 0.44 -9.44 3.88
C LEU A 130 1.33 -10.15 4.90
N ARG A 131 1.78 -9.41 5.92
CA ARG A 131 2.64 -9.89 7.01
C ARG A 131 2.02 -11.09 7.73
N ASP A 132 0.71 -11.04 7.95
CA ASP A 132 -0.03 -12.06 8.69
C ASP A 132 -0.14 -13.40 7.92
N ASN A 133 0.35 -13.48 6.69
CA ASN A 133 0.54 -14.76 5.96
C ASN A 133 1.78 -15.54 6.40
N PHE A 134 2.60 -14.97 7.30
CA PHE A 134 3.86 -15.54 7.75
C PHE A 134 3.89 -15.75 9.27
N PRO A 135 4.58 -16.78 9.78
CA PRO A 135 4.81 -16.93 11.22
C PRO A 135 5.56 -15.73 11.80
N ALA A 136 5.19 -15.28 13.00
CA ALA A 136 5.77 -14.09 13.65
C ALA A 136 7.29 -14.18 13.87
N ASN A 137 7.84 -15.39 13.96
CA ASN A 137 9.28 -15.64 14.10
C ASN A 137 10.01 -15.82 12.75
N SER A 138 9.35 -15.58 11.62
CA SER A 138 9.94 -15.72 10.29
C SER A 138 10.57 -14.42 9.77
N SER A 139 11.57 -14.56 8.91
CA SER A 139 12.23 -13.41 8.26
C SER A 139 11.25 -12.57 7.42
N ASN A 140 10.33 -13.19 6.68
CA ASN A 140 9.36 -12.47 5.86
C ASN A 140 8.37 -11.65 6.69
N TRP A 141 7.96 -12.18 7.85
CA TRP A 141 7.13 -11.42 8.79
C TRP A 141 7.89 -10.17 9.25
N LEU A 142 9.15 -10.32 9.66
CA LEU A 142 9.99 -9.20 10.12
C LEU A 142 10.20 -8.16 9.01
N LEU A 143 10.47 -8.59 7.77
CA LEU A 143 10.67 -7.68 6.64
C LEU A 143 9.43 -6.83 6.34
N LEU A 144 8.24 -7.44 6.39
CA LEU A 144 6.99 -6.70 6.19
C LEU A 144 6.67 -5.79 7.38
N GLN A 145 6.98 -6.21 8.61
CA GLN A 145 6.89 -5.34 9.78
C GLN A 145 7.80 -4.12 9.65
N GLN A 146 9.06 -4.31 9.23
CA GLN A 146 10.01 -3.23 9.00
C GLN A 146 9.52 -2.25 7.93
N ASN A 147 8.83 -2.74 6.89
CA ASN A 147 8.21 -1.86 5.89
C ASN A 147 7.11 -0.98 6.52
N ILE A 148 6.26 -1.55 7.39
CA ILE A 148 5.22 -0.80 8.12
C ILE A 148 5.89 0.25 9.03
N ASP A 149 6.90 -0.15 9.80
CA ASP A 149 7.62 0.75 10.70
C ASP A 149 8.30 1.88 9.93
N THR A 150 8.86 1.59 8.75
CA THR A 150 9.43 2.61 7.85
C THR A 150 8.36 3.64 7.46
N LEU A 151 7.16 3.21 7.07
CA LEU A 151 6.09 4.13 6.68
C LEU A 151 5.64 5.00 7.86
N ASN A 152 5.59 4.45 9.08
CA ASN A 152 5.23 5.20 10.28
C ASN A 152 6.28 6.27 10.60
N ILE A 153 7.57 5.93 10.56
CA ILE A 153 8.67 6.89 10.76
C ILE A 153 8.63 8.00 9.70
N LEU A 154 8.34 7.66 8.45
CA LEU A 154 8.25 8.65 7.38
C LEU A 154 6.98 9.50 7.46
N ALA A 155 5.87 8.96 7.99
CA ALA A 155 4.67 9.74 8.29
C ALA A 155 4.97 10.83 9.32
N GLU A 156 5.71 10.50 10.39
CA GLU A 156 6.14 11.49 11.40
C GLU A 156 6.98 12.62 10.81
N LYS A 157 7.75 12.36 9.74
CA LYS A 157 8.57 13.37 9.05
C LYS A 157 7.76 14.39 8.24
N ILE A 158 6.53 14.07 7.84
CA ILE A 158 5.70 14.92 6.95
C ILE A 158 4.52 15.58 7.65
N ILE A 159 4.29 15.29 8.94
CA ILE A 159 3.41 16.03 9.84
C ILE A 159 4.00 17.42 10.09
#